data_AF-A0A661S212-F1
#
_entry.id   AF-A0A661S212-F1
#
_cell.length_a   1.000
_cell.length_b   1.000
_cell.length_c   1.000
_cell.angle_alpha   90.00
_cell.angle_beta   90.00
_cell.angle_gamma   90.00
#
_symmetry.space_group_name_H-M   'P 1'
#
loop_
_entity.id
_entity.type
_entity.pdbx_description
1 polymer ?
#
loop_
_entity_poly.entity_id
_entity_poly.type
_entity_poly.pdbx_seq_one_letter_code
_entity_poly.pdbx_strand_id
1 'polypeptide(L)'
;MMGYFEDELLDMNIADILPPDQLEALKQNMLRSPINQNRKLVIPEVLFTDRELRPIPMEVTASLIVKGGKPSDILILARDLTRRKRMEKELQRSSR
;
A
#
# COMPACT_ATOMS: atom_id res chain seq x y z
N MET A 1 -1.86 4.72 13.10
CA MET A 1 -2.41 3.76 12.11
C MET A 1 -1.68 2.43 12.19
N MET A 2 -0.38 2.32 11.90
CA MET A 2 0.33 1.02 11.90
C MET A 2 1.17 0.69 13.15
N GLY A 3 1.36 1.63 14.07
CA GLY A 3 2.03 1.37 15.37
C GLY A 3 3.57 1.30 15.34
N TYR A 4 4.19 1.35 14.16
CA TYR A 4 5.64 1.48 14.00
C TYR A 4 6.11 2.91 14.32
N PHE A 5 7.32 3.00 14.87
CA PHE A 5 8.06 4.26 14.96
C PHE A 5 8.69 4.64 13.62
N GLU A 6 9.08 5.90 13.46
CA GLU A 6 9.62 6.42 12.20
C GLU A 6 10.95 5.77 11.83
N ASP A 7 11.84 5.60 12.79
CA ASP A 7 13.12 4.90 12.66
C ASP A 7 12.93 3.42 12.30
N GLU A 8 11.99 2.73 12.95
CA GLU A 8 11.61 1.36 12.58
C GLU A 8 11.18 1.29 11.09
N LEU A 9 10.36 2.23 10.62
CA LEU A 9 9.89 2.24 9.23
C LEU A 9 10.99 2.50 8.20
N LEU A 10 12.04 3.24 8.58
CA LEU A 10 13.17 3.54 7.69
C LEU A 10 14.09 2.34 7.48
N ASP A 11 14.20 1.46 8.48
CA ASP A 11 15.01 0.24 8.43
C ASP A 11 14.25 -0.97 7.85
N MET A 12 12.91 -0.88 7.77
CA MET A 12 12.06 -1.95 7.26
C MET A 12 12.03 -2.03 5.73
N ASN A 13 11.77 -3.24 5.23
CA ASN A 13 11.42 -3.44 3.83
C ASN A 13 9.90 -3.34 3.65
N ILE A 14 9.47 -2.79 2.51
CA ILE A 14 8.06 -2.76 2.14
C ILE A 14 7.41 -4.16 2.11
N ALA A 15 8.21 -5.21 1.85
CA ALA A 15 7.80 -6.62 1.90
C ALA A 15 7.41 -7.11 3.29
N ASP A 16 7.84 -6.44 4.36
CA ASP A 16 7.54 -6.83 5.74
C ASP A 16 6.09 -6.49 6.12
N ILE A 17 5.48 -5.53 5.42
CA ILE A 17 4.13 -5.02 5.71
C ILE A 17 3.11 -5.29 4.60
N LEU A 18 3.55 -5.67 3.39
CA LEU A 18 2.68 -5.97 2.25
C LEU A 18 2.61 -7.48 1.95
N PRO A 19 1.43 -7.99 1.55
CA PRO A 19 1.30 -9.37 1.07
C PRO A 19 2.21 -9.66 -0.14
N PRO A 20 2.80 -10.87 -0.25
CA PRO A 20 3.74 -11.21 -1.33
C PRO A 20 3.17 -11.07 -2.74
N ASP A 21 1.89 -11.38 -2.95
CA ASP A 21 1.19 -11.24 -4.23
C ASP A 21 1.09 -9.77 -4.66
N GLN A 22 0.80 -8.88 -3.71
CA GLN A 22 0.71 -7.43 -3.97
C GLN A 22 2.10 -6.81 -4.17
N LEU A 23 3.11 -7.31 -3.45
CA LEU A 23 4.50 -6.93 -3.66
C LEU A 23 4.97 -7.26 -5.07
N GLU A 24 4.65 -8.45 -5.57
CA GLU A 24 5.00 -8.83 -6.95
C GLU A 24 4.25 -7.98 -7.98
N ALA A 25 2.96 -7.70 -7.77
CA ALA A 25 2.21 -6.79 -8.65
C ALA A 25 2.83 -5.37 -8.67
N LEU A 26 3.30 -4.87 -7.52
CA LEU A 26 4.02 -3.60 -7.43
C LEU A 26 5.33 -3.65 -8.23
N LYS A 27 6.17 -4.67 -8.04
CA LYS A 27 7.43 -4.82 -8.78
C LYS A 27 7.21 -4.91 -10.29
N GLN A 28 6.23 -5.68 -10.74
CA GLN A 28 5.91 -5.82 -12.17
C GLN A 28 5.54 -4.46 -12.78
N ASN A 29 4.58 -3.76 -12.17
CA ASN A 29 4.11 -2.46 -12.65
C ASN A 29 5.18 -1.37 -12.56
N MET A 30 5.99 -1.37 -11.50
CA MET A 30 6.93 -0.29 -11.21
C MET A 30 8.31 -0.50 -11.82
N LEU A 31 8.75 -1.73 -12.09
CA LEU A 31 10.11 -2.01 -12.54
C LEU A 31 10.18 -2.59 -13.96
N ARG A 32 9.20 -3.40 -14.39
CA ARG A 32 9.29 -4.13 -15.66
C ARG A 32 8.67 -3.43 -16.87
N SER A 33 7.76 -2.48 -16.65
CA SER A 33 7.17 -1.68 -17.73
C SER A 33 8.21 -0.75 -18.40
N PRO A 34 7.95 -0.18 -19.59
CA PRO A 34 8.80 0.89 -20.16
C PRO A 34 8.74 2.19 -19.33
N ILE A 35 9.85 2.96 -19.25
CA ILE A 35 9.98 4.17 -18.39
C ILE A 35 9.11 5.33 -18.89
N ASN A 36 8.83 5.34 -20.19
CA ASN A 36 8.07 6.32 -20.95
C ASN A 36 6.54 6.24 -20.76
N GLN A 37 6.04 5.32 -19.94
CA GLN A 37 4.64 5.30 -19.51
C GLN A 37 4.51 5.81 -18.08
N ASN A 38 3.42 6.52 -17.79
CA ASN A 38 3.11 7.01 -16.45
C ASN A 38 2.82 5.81 -15.53
N ARG A 39 3.81 5.34 -14.76
CA ARG A 39 3.69 4.14 -13.91
C ARG A 39 2.95 4.49 -12.62
N LYS A 40 1.64 4.23 -12.62
CA LYS A 40 0.77 4.37 -11.45
C LYS A 40 0.03 3.06 -11.21
N LEU A 41 0.06 2.59 -9.97
CA LEU A 41 -0.71 1.45 -9.51
C LEU A 41 -1.68 1.93 -8.43
N VAL A 42 -2.95 1.55 -8.56
CA VAL A 42 -3.97 1.81 -7.56
C VAL A 42 -4.50 0.47 -7.09
N ILE A 43 -4.44 0.24 -5.79
CA ILE A 43 -4.96 -0.94 -5.13
C ILE A 43 -6.10 -0.45 -4.22
N PRO A 44 -7.37 -0.66 -4.62
CA PRO A 44 -8.52 -0.14 -3.86
C PRO A 44 -8.60 -0.68 -2.44
N GLU A 45 -8.13 -1.91 -2.23
CA GLU A 45 -8.06 -2.53 -0.93
C GLU A 45 -6.93 -3.55 -0.85
N VAL A 46 -6.09 -3.44 0.18
CA VAL A 46 -5.03 -4.39 0.54
C VAL A 46 -4.88 -4.43 2.06
N LEU A 47 -4.55 -5.59 2.61
CA LEU A 47 -4.29 -5.74 4.04
C LEU A 47 -2.81 -5.53 4.33
N PHE A 48 -2.50 -4.49 5.08
CA PHE A 48 -1.16 -4.23 5.60
C PHE A 48 -1.00 -4.90 6.96
N THR A 49 0.22 -5.31 7.29
CA THR A 49 0.52 -5.85 8.62
C THR A 49 1.10 -4.76 9.51
N ASP A 50 0.43 -4.49 10.63
CA ASP A 50 0.89 -3.51 11.62
C ASP A 50 1.98 -4.08 12.53
N ARG A 51 2.52 -3.26 13.44
CA ARG A 51 3.59 -3.67 14.36
C ARG A 51 3.19 -4.82 15.30
N GLU A 52 1.91 -4.95 15.61
CA GLU A 52 1.35 -6.02 16.44
C GLU A 52 0.88 -7.22 15.60
N LEU A 53 1.32 -7.30 14.33
CA LEU A 53 0.95 -8.34 13.38
C LEU A 53 -0.55 -8.39 13.04
N ARG A 54 -1.26 -7.27 13.18
CA ARG A 54 -2.69 -7.16 12.87
C ARG A 54 -2.89 -6.68 11.43
N PRO A 55 -3.87 -7.23 10.71
CA PRO A 55 -4.21 -6.76 9.38
C PRO A 55 -4.96 -5.42 9.47
N ILE A 56 -4.50 -4.43 8.72
CA ILE A 56 -5.15 -3.13 8.56
C ILE A 56 -5.54 -2.94 7.09
N PRO A 57 -6.83 -2.72 6.78
CA PRO A 57 -7.26 -2.48 5.41
C PRO A 57 -6.82 -1.09 4.95
N MET A 58 -6.09 -1.05 3.84
CA MET A 58 -5.57 0.16 3.21
C MET A 58 -6.02 0.27 1.76
N GLU A 59 -6.29 1.49 1.33
CA GLU A 59 -6.28 1.88 -0.08
C GLU A 59 -4.87 2.40 -0.41
N VAL A 60 -4.26 1.89 -1.48
CA VAL A 60 -2.89 2.24 -1.85
C VAL A 60 -2.82 2.83 -3.25
N THR A 61 -2.12 3.95 -3.37
CA THR A 61 -1.66 4.47 -4.65
C THR A 61 -0.14 4.48 -4.67
N ALA A 62 0.46 3.77 -5.61
CA ALA A 62 1.91 3.76 -5.83
C ALA A 62 2.25 4.42 -7.17
N SER A 63 3.35 5.18 -7.20
CA SER A 63 3.84 5.83 -8.41
C SER A 63 5.36 5.79 -8.48
N LEU A 64 5.90 5.58 -9.68
CA LEU A 64 7.33 5.61 -9.91
C LEU A 64 7.81 7.05 -10.07
N ILE A 65 8.85 7.43 -9.33
CA ILE A 65 9.57 8.69 -9.49
C ILE A 65 10.78 8.45 -10.38
N VAL A 66 10.88 9.20 -11.47
CA VAL A 66 11.98 9.13 -12.44
C VAL A 66 12.84 10.39 -12.31
N LYS A 67 14.15 10.20 -12.10
CA LYS A 67 15.15 11.27 -12.03
C LYS A 67 16.23 11.02 -13.07
N GLY A 68 16.55 12.02 -13.89
CA GLY A 68 17.55 11.89 -14.96
C GLY A 68 17.25 10.77 -15.98
N GLY A 69 15.97 10.51 -16.24
CA GLY A 69 15.53 9.45 -17.16
C GLY A 69 15.61 8.02 -16.60
N LYS A 70 15.92 7.85 -15.32
CA LYS A 70 16.02 6.54 -14.65
C LYS A 70 15.05 6.44 -13.47
N PRO A 71 14.48 5.25 -13.21
CA PRO A 71 13.75 4.96 -11.97
C PRO A 71 14.62 5.32 -10.76
N SER A 72 14.08 6.10 -9.83
CA SER A 72 14.80 6.54 -8.63
C SER A 72 14.11 6.08 -7.35
N ASP A 73 12.83 6.37 -7.20
CA ASP A 73 12.06 6.11 -6.00
C ASP A 73 10.66 5.60 -6.35
N ILE A 74 9.98 4.99 -5.39
CA ILE A 74 8.54 4.68 -5.46
C ILE A 74 7.85 5.47 -4.36
N LEU A 75 6.91 6.34 -4.73
CA LEU A 75 6.04 7.01 -3.78
C LEU A 75 4.80 6.16 -3.55
N ILE A 76 4.58 5.77 -2.30
CA ILE A 76 3.40 5.03 -1.85
C ILE A 76 2.55 5.93 -0.95
N LEU A 77 1.30 6.14 -1.35
CA LEU A 77 0.27 6.75 -0.52
C LEU A 77 -0.67 5.64 -0.03
N ALA A 78 -0.72 5.43 1.28
CA ALA A 78 -1.62 4.46 1.92
C ALA A 78 -2.66 5.19 2.78
N ARG A 79 -3.94 4.86 2.58
CA ARG A 79 -5.07 5.44 3.32
C ARG A 79 -5.78 4.36 4.12
N ASP A 80 -5.95 4.60 5.43
CA ASP A 80 -6.72 3.73 6.33
C ASP A 80 -8.18 3.60 5.87
N LEU A 81 -8.66 2.37 5.75
CA LEU A 81 -10.07 2.08 5.48
C LEU A 81 -10.81 1.53 6.71
N THR A 82 -10.15 1.39 7.87
CA THR A 82 -10.70 0.78 9.08
C THR A 82 -12.00 1.43 9.52
N ARG A 83 -12.04 2.77 9.58
CA ARG A 83 -13.25 3.51 9.96
C ARG A 83 -14.38 3.31 8.96
N ARG A 84 -14.06 3.37 7.65
CA ARG A 84 -15.04 3.16 6.57
C ARG A 84 -15.69 1.79 6.68
N LYS A 85 -14.88 0.75 6.85
CA LYS A 85 -15.34 -0.64 6.98
C LYS A 85 -16.17 -0.92 8.22
N ARG A 86 -15.87 -0.26 9.35
CA ARG A 86 -16.70 -0.38 10.57
C ARG A 86 -18.11 0.16 10.32
N MET A 87 -18.22 1.33 9.70
CA MET A 87 -19.51 1.94 9.36
C MET A 87 -20.31 1.09 8.35
N GLU A 88 -19.66 0.56 7.31
CA GLU A 88 -20.29 -0.33 6.33
C GLU A 88 -20.87 -1.59 7.01
N LYS A 89 -20.12 -2.21 7.93
CA LYS A 89 -20.57 -3.38 8.69
C LYS A 89 -21.73 -3.08 9.63
N GLU A 90 -21.72 -1.92 10.28
CA GLU A 90 -22.81 -1.49 11.17
C GLU A 90 -24.10 -1.26 10.38
N LEU A 91 -24.03 -0.57 9.25
CA LEU A 91 -25.17 -0.37 8.33
C LEU A 91 -25.72 -1.70 7.81
N GLN A 92 -24.84 -2.65 7.48
CA GLN A 92 -25.24 -3.97 7.00
C GLN A 92 -25.93 -4.81 8.10
N ARG A 93 -25.59 -4.58 9.38
CA ARG A 93 -26.22 -5.24 10.53
C ARG A 93 -27.54 -4.60 10.93
N SER A 94 -27.68 -3.28 10.80
CA SER A 94 -28.95 -2.58 11.10
C SER A 94 -30.03 -2.78 10.02
N SER A 95 -29.64 -3.28 8.84
CA SER A 95 -30.54 -3.54 7.71
C SER A 95 -31.03 -5.00 7.66
N ARG A 96 -30.78 -5.78 8.72
CA ARG A 96 -31.26 -7.16 8.93
C ARG A 96 -32.23 -7.19 10.09
#